data_AF-A0A660VL73-F1
#
_entry.id   AF-A0A660VL73-F1
#
_cell.length_a   1.000
_cell.length_b   1.000
_cell.length_c   1.000
_cell.angle_alpha   90.00
_cell.angle_beta   90.00
_cell.angle_gamma   90.00
#
_symmetry.space_group_name_H-M   'P 1'
#
loop_
_entity.id
_entity.type
_entity.pdbx_description
1 polymer ?
#
loop_
_entity_poly.entity_id
_entity_poly.type
_entity_poly.pdbx_seq_one_letter_code
_entity_poly.pdbx_strand_id
1 'polypeptide(L)'
;MRRFLLVVVFLPALSFAGEFGLESEEFRKGDFDALFRRWCGIVHRKPDTYEALTALWLCQHFRERINDYRRLEAVVEAALRKPLKNGYCISAYKRVLRQFYLSRGFRKKADKLGAYDGLVTDWRFVEGFGVSDGGGAFFIAYRPQKQYLSGDTQILKTTYRVKTQNGVVRILRWRRPLFHIPPLRDSVPISTEGVVGYAMPSRRLQSAGAYGFGGGGVRYALAQFVLEKAQTVLVEVRNFGEWFRLWFNGREVLAADRVVRFEPDVRFVAVKARAGWNTILLKTSARLLTVYLRDRRGRPLTPRFEKRALFHPTVGGEISKEEVLKPLSAWLQEQARKPNAGEIRYALMLYAVENRLSDVAEELAHELAEEKSAVSRYFAALGFEAASHCPDAWVASRVKKNLDAALKAAPDFLPAAVKLARFLSENDKPEKAYNLLAGAIKKAGKKVWALMELARICAQQGWQREQIEAVKAAEPLNPNSPQILSFWANYYTACGNQRKAFQYQRRYLELYQRDGLERFLAQQEARRGNPRPLLDHYLKMWRAYPEELGYLRSVVEIYIHQGAYKEALRLLQHAWE
;
A
#
# COMPACT_ATOMS: atom_id res chain seq x y z
N MET A 1 58.56 -0.45 27.35
CA MET A 1 57.98 0.10 26.09
C MET A 1 56.56 -0.43 25.92
N ARG A 2 55.65 0.44 25.49
CA ARG A 2 54.21 0.45 25.80
C ARG A 2 53.40 -0.70 25.18
N ARG A 3 52.73 -1.49 26.02
CA ARG A 3 51.64 -2.41 25.63
C ARG A 3 50.36 -1.60 25.41
N PHE A 4 49.88 -1.52 24.17
CA PHE A 4 48.53 -1.04 23.86
C PHE A 4 47.51 -2.12 24.25
N LEU A 5 46.83 -1.93 25.38
CA LEU A 5 45.61 -2.67 25.70
C LEU A 5 44.51 -2.16 24.76
N LEU A 6 44.13 -2.98 23.79
CA LEU A 6 42.95 -2.78 22.97
C LEU A 6 41.73 -3.14 23.83
N VAL A 7 41.19 -2.16 24.54
CA VAL A 7 39.89 -2.30 25.21
C VAL A 7 38.84 -2.40 24.12
N VAL A 8 38.46 -3.62 23.76
CA VAL A 8 37.25 -3.89 22.99
C VAL A 8 36.09 -3.52 23.90
N VAL A 9 35.64 -2.27 23.81
CA VAL A 9 34.39 -1.82 24.41
C VAL A 9 33.29 -2.63 23.72
N PHE A 10 32.86 -3.72 24.35
CA PHE A 10 31.58 -4.34 24.05
C PHE A 10 30.52 -3.29 24.35
N LEU A 11 30.17 -2.50 23.33
CA LEU A 11 28.94 -1.71 23.34
C LEU A 11 27.83 -2.71 23.69
N PRO A 12 27.10 -2.52 24.81
CA PRO A 12 26.02 -3.43 25.16
C PRO A 12 25.10 -3.49 23.95
N ALA A 13 24.83 -4.71 23.47
CA ALA A 13 23.85 -4.92 22.42
C ALA A 13 22.58 -4.20 22.86
N LEU A 14 22.28 -3.07 22.21
CA LEU A 14 21.15 -2.23 22.54
C LEU A 14 19.91 -3.11 22.39
N SER A 15 19.38 -3.56 23.52
CA SER A 15 18.15 -4.32 23.56
C SER A 15 17.05 -3.42 23.02
N PHE A 16 16.44 -3.82 21.90
CA PHE A 16 15.28 -3.15 21.32
C PHE A 16 14.00 -3.37 22.14
N ALA A 17 14.09 -4.06 23.28
CA ALA A 17 12.95 -4.42 24.10
C ALA A 17 12.18 -3.16 24.53
N GLY A 18 10.92 -3.11 24.10
CA GLY A 18 9.98 -2.09 24.53
C GLY A 18 10.03 -0.78 23.76
N GLU A 19 10.93 -0.56 22.78
CA GLU A 19 11.10 0.77 22.16
C GLU A 19 9.84 1.30 21.45
N PHE A 20 9.04 0.43 20.84
CA PHE A 20 7.82 0.78 20.12
C PHE A 20 6.58 0.82 21.04
N GLY A 21 6.64 0.21 22.21
CA GLY A 21 5.53 0.16 23.17
C GLY A 21 4.40 -0.78 22.74
N LEU A 22 4.68 -1.78 21.90
CA LEU A 22 3.68 -2.78 21.51
C LEU A 22 3.38 -3.77 22.65
N GLU A 23 4.29 -3.90 23.61
CA GLU A 23 4.06 -4.67 24.86
C GLU A 23 3.52 -3.82 26.01
N SER A 24 3.40 -2.50 25.81
CA SER A 24 3.14 -1.58 26.90
C SER A 24 1.67 -1.56 27.32
N GLU A 25 1.41 -1.00 28.50
CA GLU A 25 0.06 -0.79 29.00
C GLU A 25 -0.75 0.13 28.08
N GLU A 26 -0.12 1.14 27.47
CA GLU A 26 -0.75 2.02 26.48
C GLU A 26 -1.30 1.22 25.30
N PHE A 27 -0.55 0.24 24.76
CA PHE A 27 -1.06 -0.62 23.71
C PHE A 27 -2.24 -1.48 24.18
N ARG A 28 -2.12 -2.08 25.38
CA ARG A 28 -3.20 -2.89 25.95
C ARG A 28 -4.49 -2.09 26.16
N LYS A 29 -4.37 -0.87 26.69
CA LYS A 29 -5.51 0.05 26.89
C LYS A 29 -5.95 0.76 25.61
N GLY A 30 -5.26 0.55 24.49
CA GLY A 30 -5.58 1.17 23.21
C GLY A 30 -5.35 2.69 23.18
N ASP A 31 -4.39 3.19 23.95
CA ASP A 31 -3.94 4.58 23.94
C ASP A 31 -2.95 4.83 22.78
N PHE A 32 -3.50 4.81 21.57
CA PHE A 32 -2.71 5.04 20.36
C PHE A 32 -2.17 6.47 20.25
N ASP A 33 -2.72 7.44 20.99
CA ASP A 33 -2.17 8.80 21.03
C ASP A 33 -0.85 8.86 21.83
N ALA A 34 -0.77 8.14 22.96
CA ALA A 34 0.48 7.99 23.71
C ALA A 34 1.55 7.26 22.89
N LEU A 35 1.19 6.15 22.24
CA LEU A 35 2.07 5.42 21.34
C LEU A 35 2.51 6.27 20.14
N PHE A 36 1.60 7.04 19.56
CA PHE A 36 1.92 7.94 18.45
C PHE A 36 2.94 9.01 18.84
N ARG A 37 2.81 9.63 20.03
CA ARG A 37 3.82 10.56 20.56
C ARG A 37 5.19 9.89 20.69
N ARG A 38 5.21 8.65 21.18
CA ARG A 38 6.42 7.82 21.30
C ARG A 38 7.06 7.57 19.94
N TRP A 39 6.29 7.11 18.94
CA TRP A 39 6.78 6.85 17.58
C TRP A 39 7.28 8.12 16.89
N CYS A 40 6.58 9.25 17.06
CA CYS A 40 7.06 10.55 16.58
C CYS A 40 8.40 10.94 17.23
N GLY A 41 8.58 10.65 18.52
CA GLY A 41 9.85 10.83 19.22
C GLY A 41 10.98 9.98 18.64
N ILE A 42 10.71 8.74 18.23
CA ILE A 42 11.69 7.88 17.55
C ILE A 42 12.08 8.50 16.19
N VAL A 43 11.09 8.86 15.37
CA VAL A 43 11.31 9.51 14.06
C VAL A 43 12.12 10.79 14.21
N HIS A 44 11.82 11.62 15.21
CA HIS A 44 12.53 12.86 15.43
C HIS A 44 13.99 12.64 15.88
N ARG A 45 14.22 11.74 16.85
CA ARG A 45 15.55 11.50 17.45
C ARG A 45 16.51 10.78 16.50
N LYS A 46 16.05 9.74 15.81
CA LYS A 46 16.89 8.87 14.96
C LYS A 46 16.32 8.66 13.54
N PRO A 47 16.07 9.74 12.76
CA PRO A 47 15.33 9.69 11.50
C PRO A 47 15.97 8.83 10.40
N ASP A 48 17.24 8.47 10.52
CA ASP A 48 17.99 7.75 9.48
C ASP A 48 18.14 6.24 9.79
N THR A 49 17.31 5.71 10.70
CA THR A 49 17.38 4.33 11.20
C THR A 49 16.16 3.49 10.81
N TYR A 50 16.30 2.16 10.85
CA TYR A 50 15.17 1.25 10.59
C TYR A 50 14.09 1.37 11.65
N GLU A 51 14.44 1.74 12.89
CA GLU A 51 13.48 1.95 13.96
C GLU A 51 12.62 3.18 13.71
N ALA A 52 13.20 4.26 13.15
CA ALA A 52 12.41 5.39 12.69
C ALA A 52 11.52 5.02 11.48
N LEU A 53 11.98 4.12 10.61
CA LEU A 53 11.18 3.62 9.50
C LEU A 53 9.99 2.75 9.99
N THR A 54 10.23 1.87 10.96
CA THR A 54 9.21 1.06 11.64
C THR A 54 8.22 1.95 12.39
N ALA A 55 8.71 2.92 13.16
CA ALA A 55 7.87 3.87 13.90
C ALA A 55 6.99 4.71 12.95
N LEU A 56 7.54 5.20 11.84
CA LEU A 56 6.77 5.90 10.81
C LEU A 56 5.68 4.99 10.23
N TRP A 57 6.00 3.74 9.92
CA TRP A 57 5.04 2.78 9.40
C TRP A 57 3.95 2.45 10.42
N LEU A 58 4.28 2.27 11.71
CA LEU A 58 3.29 2.09 12.78
C LEU A 58 2.34 3.29 12.89
N CYS A 59 2.84 4.52 12.74
CA CYS A 59 1.99 5.70 12.66
C CYS A 59 0.99 5.59 11.50
N GLN A 60 1.42 5.15 10.31
CA GLN A 60 0.54 4.95 9.16
C GLN A 60 -0.50 3.85 9.43
N HIS A 61 -0.07 2.72 9.97
CA HIS A 61 -0.90 1.56 10.26
C HIS A 61 -2.04 1.91 11.22
N PHE A 62 -1.74 2.66 12.29
CA PHE A 62 -2.71 3.04 13.31
C PHE A 62 -3.36 4.42 13.09
N ARG A 63 -3.22 5.03 11.91
CA ARG A 63 -3.69 6.41 11.62
C ARG A 63 -5.17 6.65 11.97
N GLU A 64 -6.03 5.65 11.83
CA GLU A 64 -7.47 5.74 12.11
C GLU A 64 -7.81 5.66 13.60
N ARG A 65 -6.83 5.33 14.44
CA ARG A 65 -6.97 5.23 15.91
C ARG A 65 -6.27 6.39 16.64
N ILE A 66 -5.60 7.27 15.91
CA ILE A 66 -4.84 8.41 16.43
C ILE A 66 -5.66 9.69 16.22
N ASN A 67 -5.87 10.46 17.29
CA ASN A 67 -6.69 11.67 17.25
C ASN A 67 -5.98 12.83 16.56
N ASP A 68 -4.69 13.03 16.83
CA ASP A 68 -3.87 14.11 16.25
C ASP A 68 -2.85 13.60 15.22
N TYR A 69 -3.33 12.77 14.29
CA TYR A 69 -2.47 12.18 13.27
C TYR A 69 -1.78 13.23 12.37
N ARG A 70 -2.38 14.42 12.24
CA ARG A 70 -1.83 15.54 11.46
C ARG A 70 -0.49 16.03 11.95
N ARG A 71 -0.19 15.90 13.24
CA ARG A 71 1.13 16.25 13.80
C ARG A 71 2.29 15.51 13.12
N LEU A 72 2.03 14.35 12.51
CA LEU A 72 3.03 13.59 11.77
C LEU A 72 3.60 14.39 10.58
N GLU A 73 2.82 15.27 9.95
CA GLU A 73 3.28 16.11 8.84
C GLU A 73 4.53 16.92 9.23
N ALA A 74 4.45 17.67 10.34
CA ALA A 74 5.56 18.48 10.85
C ALA A 74 6.76 17.63 11.29
N VAL A 75 6.52 16.45 11.87
CA VAL A 75 7.58 15.52 12.27
C VAL A 75 8.35 15.00 11.05
N VAL A 76 7.64 14.64 9.99
CA VAL A 76 8.24 14.14 8.73
C VAL A 76 8.95 15.26 7.98
N GLU A 77 8.39 16.48 7.94
CA GLU A 77 9.08 17.65 7.39
C GLU A 77 10.40 17.94 8.11
N ALA A 78 10.40 17.90 9.45
CA ALA A 78 11.60 18.10 10.25
C ALA A 78 12.63 17.00 10.03
N ALA A 79 12.20 15.75 9.86
CA ALA A 79 13.09 14.63 9.55
C ALA A 79 13.77 14.80 8.17
N LEU A 80 13.02 15.22 7.14
CA LEU A 80 13.56 15.46 5.78
C LEU A 80 14.53 16.64 5.69
N ARG A 81 14.50 17.58 6.64
CA ARG A 81 15.49 18.68 6.72
C ARG A 81 16.85 18.23 7.25
N LYS A 82 16.94 17.05 7.87
CA LYS A 82 18.20 16.48 8.37
C LYS A 82 18.96 15.79 7.24
N PRO A 83 20.31 15.68 7.30
CA PRO A 83 21.11 15.02 6.28
C PRO A 83 20.97 13.49 6.34
N LEU A 84 19.92 12.94 5.73
CA LEU A 84 19.63 11.51 5.71
C LEU A 84 20.53 10.73 4.73
N LYS A 85 21.04 9.58 5.15
CA LYS A 85 21.85 8.66 4.33
C LYS A 85 21.05 7.46 3.85
N ASN A 86 20.12 6.97 4.65
CA ASN A 86 19.25 5.83 4.35
C ASN A 86 18.15 6.24 3.36
N GLY A 87 18.26 5.73 2.13
CA GLY A 87 17.31 6.01 1.06
C GLY A 87 15.91 5.48 1.31
N TYR A 88 15.73 4.44 2.13
CA TYR A 88 14.40 3.96 2.52
C TYR A 88 13.68 4.96 3.42
N CYS A 89 14.38 5.54 4.40
CA CYS A 89 13.82 6.59 5.25
C CYS A 89 13.41 7.80 4.39
N ILE A 90 14.29 8.24 3.49
CA ILE A 90 13.99 9.36 2.57
C ILE A 90 12.73 9.07 1.74
N SER A 91 12.66 7.89 1.09
CA SER A 91 11.49 7.51 0.28
C SER A 91 10.21 7.43 1.12
N ALA A 92 10.28 6.84 2.32
CA ALA A 92 9.12 6.69 3.19
C ALA A 92 8.60 8.05 3.70
N TYR A 93 9.49 8.94 4.13
CA TYR A 93 9.14 10.30 4.53
C TYR A 93 8.53 11.11 3.38
N LYS A 94 9.16 11.09 2.20
CA LYS A 94 8.61 11.74 1.00
C LYS A 94 7.21 11.22 0.67
N ARG A 95 6.99 9.90 0.76
CA ARG A 95 5.68 9.28 0.51
C ARG A 95 4.61 9.76 1.49
N VAL A 96 4.90 9.73 2.79
CA VAL A 96 3.97 10.18 3.84
C VAL A 96 3.66 11.67 3.69
N LEU A 97 4.69 12.51 3.51
CA LEU A 97 4.50 13.95 3.32
C LEU A 97 3.71 14.25 2.04
N ARG A 98 3.94 13.48 0.96
CA ARG A 98 3.16 13.59 -0.26
C ARG A 98 1.68 13.34 -0.01
N GLN A 99 1.32 12.32 0.76
CA GLN A 99 -0.08 12.03 1.11
C GLN A 99 -0.73 13.20 1.88
N PHE A 100 -0.01 13.84 2.81
CA PHE A 100 -0.49 15.05 3.48
C PHE A 100 -0.68 16.23 2.53
N TYR A 101 0.28 16.46 1.63
CA TYR A 101 0.14 17.51 0.63
C TYR A 101 -1.02 17.27 -0.33
N LEU A 102 -1.22 16.04 -0.79
CA LEU A 102 -2.35 15.69 -1.65
C LEU A 102 -3.70 15.84 -0.94
N SER A 103 -3.83 15.41 0.32
CA SER A 103 -5.09 15.57 1.07
C SER A 103 -5.46 17.03 1.32
N ARG A 104 -4.48 17.94 1.29
CA ARG A 104 -4.64 19.39 1.46
C ARG A 104 -4.73 20.17 0.14
N GLY A 105 -4.55 19.52 -1.00
CA GLY A 105 -4.56 20.18 -2.30
C GLY A 105 -3.26 20.78 -2.77
N PHE A 106 -2.16 20.50 -2.08
CA PHE A 106 -0.85 21.01 -2.43
C PHE A 106 -0.14 20.10 -3.44
N ARG A 107 -0.80 19.81 -4.56
CA ARG A 107 -0.27 18.93 -5.62
C ARG A 107 1.11 19.36 -6.13
N LYS A 108 1.31 20.65 -6.43
CA LYS A 108 2.65 21.17 -6.81
C LYS A 108 3.75 20.88 -5.78
N LYS A 109 3.42 20.87 -4.48
CA LYS A 109 4.39 20.47 -3.43
C LYS A 109 4.57 18.96 -3.39
N ALA A 110 3.47 18.21 -3.55
CA ALA A 110 3.46 16.74 -3.62
C ALA A 110 4.32 16.21 -4.78
N ASP A 111 4.27 16.86 -5.95
CA ASP A 111 5.03 16.46 -7.14
C ASP A 111 6.52 16.73 -6.99
N LYS A 112 6.89 17.86 -6.35
CA LYS A 112 8.29 18.19 -6.02
C LYS A 112 8.96 17.18 -5.09
N LEU A 113 8.20 16.37 -4.35
CA LEU A 113 8.78 15.35 -3.47
C LEU A 113 9.36 14.16 -4.24
N GLY A 114 8.98 13.92 -5.50
CA GLY A 114 9.52 12.79 -6.26
C GLY A 114 9.20 11.44 -5.61
N ALA A 115 7.95 11.20 -5.19
CA ALA A 115 7.61 9.96 -4.46
C ALA A 115 7.84 8.66 -5.26
N TYR A 116 8.01 8.78 -6.57
CA TYR A 116 8.24 7.68 -7.49
C TYR A 116 9.68 7.64 -8.01
N ASP A 117 10.59 8.41 -7.38
CA ASP A 117 12.02 8.31 -7.67
C ASP A 117 12.43 6.82 -7.58
N GLY A 118 13.22 6.35 -8.55
CA GLY A 118 13.62 4.95 -8.66
C GLY A 118 12.61 4.00 -9.29
N LEU A 119 11.32 4.34 -9.41
CA LEU A 119 10.36 3.47 -10.07
C LEU A 119 10.70 3.35 -11.56
N VAL A 120 10.75 2.11 -12.07
CA VAL A 120 10.86 1.85 -13.51
C VAL A 120 9.51 2.13 -14.14
N THR A 121 9.40 3.25 -14.84
CA THR A 121 8.15 3.72 -15.46
C THR A 121 8.06 3.38 -16.95
N ASP A 122 9.20 3.32 -17.65
CA ASP A 122 9.26 3.07 -19.10
C ASP A 122 9.43 1.58 -19.41
N TRP A 123 8.29 0.90 -19.53
CA TRP A 123 8.22 -0.50 -19.97
C TRP A 123 7.80 -0.60 -21.43
N ARG A 124 8.38 -1.55 -22.15
CA ARG A 124 7.73 -2.18 -23.31
C ARG A 124 7.24 -3.55 -22.89
N PHE A 125 6.03 -3.95 -23.25
CA PHE A 125 5.51 -5.25 -22.86
C PHE A 125 4.82 -5.98 -24.01
N VAL A 126 4.78 -7.31 -23.90
CA VAL A 126 3.99 -8.20 -24.74
C VAL A 126 3.34 -9.25 -23.85
N GLU A 127 2.06 -9.53 -24.04
CA GLU A 127 1.26 -10.43 -23.19
C GLU A 127 0.53 -11.50 -23.99
N GLY A 128 0.13 -12.58 -23.31
CA GLY A 128 -0.73 -13.64 -23.88
C GLY A 128 -0.01 -14.93 -24.27
N PHE A 129 1.20 -15.17 -23.75
CA PHE A 129 1.91 -16.44 -23.97
C PHE A 129 1.45 -17.49 -22.95
N GLY A 130 1.43 -18.77 -23.33
CA GLY A 130 1.23 -19.85 -22.36
C GLY A 130 -0.10 -19.84 -21.62
N VAL A 131 -1.16 -19.30 -22.21
CA VAL A 131 -2.50 -19.26 -21.60
C VAL A 131 -2.97 -20.67 -21.20
N SER A 132 -2.60 -21.67 -21.98
CA SER A 132 -2.88 -23.09 -21.74
C SER A 132 -2.03 -23.73 -20.64
N ASP A 133 -0.93 -23.11 -20.26
CA ASP A 133 0.13 -23.77 -19.51
C ASP A 133 -0.01 -23.54 -17.99
N GLY A 134 -1.02 -22.76 -17.57
CA GLY A 134 -1.33 -22.48 -16.17
C GLY A 134 -0.10 -22.04 -15.37
N GLY A 135 0.09 -22.62 -14.18
CA GLY A 135 1.28 -22.40 -13.35
C GLY A 135 2.58 -22.90 -13.99
N GLY A 136 2.52 -23.92 -14.87
CA GLY A 136 3.68 -24.43 -15.61
C GLY A 136 4.34 -23.39 -16.53
N ALA A 137 3.58 -22.34 -16.90
CA ALA A 137 4.09 -21.23 -17.69
C ALA A 137 5.28 -20.51 -17.03
N PHE A 138 5.46 -20.63 -15.70
CA PHE A 138 6.64 -20.14 -14.98
C PHE A 138 7.95 -20.74 -15.54
N PHE A 139 7.96 -22.05 -15.83
CA PHE A 139 9.15 -22.80 -16.25
C PHE A 139 9.44 -22.72 -17.75
N ILE A 140 8.43 -22.47 -18.59
CA ILE A 140 8.56 -22.51 -20.06
C ILE A 140 9.20 -21.22 -20.61
N ALA A 141 10.31 -21.35 -21.34
CA ALA A 141 10.93 -20.21 -22.04
C ALA A 141 10.22 -19.94 -23.38
N TYR A 142 9.43 -18.87 -23.45
CA TYR A 142 8.77 -18.46 -24.70
C TYR A 142 9.70 -17.62 -25.58
N ARG A 143 9.28 -17.40 -26.84
CA ARG A 143 10.09 -16.72 -27.87
C ARG A 143 10.64 -15.33 -27.44
N PRO A 144 9.89 -14.44 -26.76
CA PRO A 144 10.45 -13.16 -26.30
C PRO A 144 11.65 -13.33 -25.37
N GLN A 145 11.61 -14.31 -24.45
CA GLN A 145 12.73 -14.61 -23.56
C GLN A 145 13.96 -15.09 -24.35
N LYS A 146 13.76 -16.03 -25.28
CA LYS A 146 14.85 -16.57 -26.09
C LYS A 146 15.53 -15.47 -26.92
N GLN A 147 14.75 -14.59 -27.56
CA GLN A 147 15.26 -13.46 -28.33
C GLN A 147 16.03 -12.44 -27.48
N TYR A 148 15.54 -12.14 -26.27
CA TYR A 148 16.24 -11.26 -25.34
C TYR A 148 17.59 -11.83 -24.93
N LEU A 149 17.63 -13.13 -24.63
CA LEU A 149 18.86 -13.82 -24.20
C LEU A 149 19.85 -13.98 -25.36
N SER A 150 19.39 -14.11 -26.60
CA SER A 150 20.27 -14.17 -27.79
C SER A 150 20.75 -12.80 -28.27
N GLY A 151 20.32 -11.69 -27.65
CA GLY A 151 20.67 -10.35 -28.09
C GLY A 151 20.00 -9.90 -29.39
N ASP A 152 18.86 -10.48 -29.77
CA ASP A 152 18.16 -10.18 -31.03
C ASP A 152 17.70 -8.71 -31.09
N THR A 153 18.38 -7.90 -31.91
CA THR A 153 18.09 -6.47 -32.10
C THR A 153 16.70 -6.19 -32.70
N GLN A 154 16.05 -7.20 -33.29
CA GLN A 154 14.70 -7.10 -33.85
C GLN A 154 13.59 -7.50 -32.87
N ILE A 155 13.91 -7.84 -31.61
CA ILE A 155 12.93 -8.28 -30.60
C ILE A 155 11.73 -7.32 -30.50
N LEU A 156 11.99 -6.00 -30.41
CA LEU A 156 10.94 -4.98 -30.26
C LEU A 156 10.11 -4.74 -31.52
N LYS A 157 10.54 -5.26 -32.68
CA LYS A 157 9.83 -5.21 -33.96
C LYS A 157 9.17 -6.55 -34.31
N THR A 158 9.47 -7.61 -33.56
CA THR A 158 8.96 -8.95 -33.80
C THR A 158 7.45 -8.99 -33.56
N THR A 159 6.73 -9.61 -34.50
CA THR A 159 5.32 -9.98 -34.34
C THR A 159 5.22 -11.47 -34.02
N TYR A 160 4.56 -11.80 -32.93
CA TYR A 160 4.36 -13.19 -32.50
C TYR A 160 2.97 -13.67 -32.93
N ARG A 161 2.90 -14.82 -33.60
CA ARG A 161 1.65 -15.52 -33.90
C ARG A 161 1.52 -16.69 -32.93
N VAL A 162 0.51 -16.65 -32.06
CA VAL A 162 0.27 -17.67 -31.03
C VAL A 162 -1.10 -18.27 -31.24
N LYS A 163 -1.18 -19.58 -31.48
CA LYS A 163 -2.45 -20.31 -31.58
C LYS A 163 -2.97 -20.61 -30.18
N THR A 164 -4.19 -20.21 -29.87
CA THR A 164 -4.87 -20.51 -28.59
C THR A 164 -5.46 -21.91 -28.60
N GLN A 165 -5.94 -22.40 -27.44
CA GLN A 165 -6.56 -23.72 -27.31
C GLN A 165 -7.77 -23.90 -28.24
N ASN A 166 -8.57 -22.86 -28.46
CA ASN A 166 -9.69 -22.87 -29.41
C ASN A 166 -9.28 -22.67 -30.89
N GLY A 167 -7.99 -22.78 -31.21
CA GLY A 167 -7.47 -22.68 -32.58
C GLY A 167 -7.33 -21.25 -33.14
N VAL A 168 -7.76 -20.22 -32.41
CA VAL A 168 -7.65 -18.82 -32.84
C VAL A 168 -6.18 -18.38 -32.82
N VAL A 169 -5.72 -17.77 -33.91
CA VAL A 169 -4.37 -17.20 -33.98
C VAL A 169 -4.39 -15.77 -33.44
N ARG A 170 -3.72 -15.55 -32.31
CA ARG A 170 -3.49 -14.21 -31.75
C ARG A 170 -2.20 -13.62 -32.27
N ILE A 171 -2.26 -12.33 -32.63
CA ILE A 171 -1.11 -11.54 -33.05
C ILE A 171 -0.66 -10.68 -31.87
N LEU A 172 0.52 -10.99 -31.32
CA LEU A 172 1.10 -10.29 -30.19
C LEU A 172 2.26 -9.41 -30.67
N ARG A 173 2.36 -8.20 -30.11
CA ARG A 173 3.40 -7.22 -30.43
C ARG A 173 3.85 -6.53 -29.15
N TRP A 174 5.09 -6.06 -29.13
CA TRP A 174 5.57 -5.19 -28.05
C TRP A 174 4.83 -3.84 -28.10
N ARG A 175 4.33 -3.42 -26.94
CA ARG A 175 3.59 -2.16 -26.76
C ARG A 175 4.26 -1.35 -25.66
N ARG A 176 4.10 -0.03 -25.71
CA ARG A 176 4.46 0.86 -24.60
C ARG A 176 3.16 1.26 -23.90
N PRO A 177 3.07 1.24 -22.56
CA PRO A 177 1.89 1.72 -21.87
C PRO A 177 1.71 3.22 -22.18
N LEU A 178 0.47 3.62 -22.46
CA LEU A 178 0.12 5.00 -22.84
C LEU A 178 0.19 5.98 -21.64
N PHE A 179 0.26 5.47 -20.41
CA PHE A 179 0.27 6.30 -19.20
C PHE A 179 1.71 6.59 -18.76
N HIS A 180 2.15 7.83 -18.98
CA HIS A 180 3.44 8.37 -18.50
C HIS A 180 3.34 9.07 -17.14
N ILE A 181 2.20 8.97 -16.45
CA ILE A 181 2.00 9.61 -15.15
C ILE A 181 2.66 8.72 -14.09
N PRO A 182 3.45 9.26 -13.14
CA PRO A 182 3.81 8.49 -11.96
C PRO A 182 2.53 7.90 -11.37
N PRO A 183 2.40 6.56 -11.34
CA PRO A 183 1.09 5.96 -11.23
C PRO A 183 0.47 6.36 -9.88
N LEU A 184 -0.83 6.70 -9.86
CA LEU A 184 -1.56 7.03 -8.61
C LEU A 184 -1.38 5.95 -7.52
N ARG A 185 -1.02 4.74 -7.94
CA ARG A 185 -0.58 3.59 -7.15
C ARG A 185 0.88 3.33 -7.52
N ASP A 186 1.74 2.90 -6.62
CA ASP A 186 3.18 2.65 -6.86
C ASP A 186 3.48 1.54 -7.91
N SER A 187 2.73 1.40 -9.00
CA SER A 187 2.75 0.29 -9.94
C SER A 187 2.40 0.71 -11.37
N VAL A 188 3.11 0.18 -12.37
CA VAL A 188 2.90 0.44 -13.79
C VAL A 188 2.06 -0.67 -14.43
N PRO A 189 0.98 -0.36 -15.17
CA PRO A 189 0.24 -1.38 -15.90
C PRO A 189 1.01 -1.94 -17.09
N ILE A 190 1.01 -3.26 -17.23
CA ILE A 190 1.58 -4.00 -18.36
C ILE A 190 0.54 -4.88 -19.05
N SER A 191 -0.69 -4.35 -19.19
CA SER A 191 -1.78 -5.04 -19.88
C SER A 191 -2.61 -4.06 -20.70
N THR A 192 -3.10 -4.54 -21.84
CA THR A 192 -4.01 -3.81 -22.73
C THR A 192 -5.40 -3.67 -22.12
N GLU A 193 -5.82 -4.63 -21.28
CA GLU A 193 -7.09 -4.56 -20.54
C GLU A 193 -7.01 -3.59 -19.35
N GLY A 194 -5.80 -3.38 -18.82
CA GLY A 194 -5.56 -2.49 -17.69
C GLY A 194 -6.06 -1.07 -17.93
N VAL A 195 -6.04 -0.60 -19.18
CA VAL A 195 -6.50 0.74 -19.58
C VAL A 195 -7.97 0.99 -19.22
N VAL A 196 -8.83 -0.04 -19.34
CA VAL A 196 -10.26 0.07 -19.01
C VAL A 196 -10.48 0.03 -17.50
N GLY A 197 -9.66 -0.73 -16.77
CA GLY A 197 -9.73 -0.87 -15.31
C GLY A 197 -9.28 0.36 -14.51
N TYR A 198 -8.50 1.29 -15.11
CA TYR A 198 -8.16 2.57 -14.45
C TYR A 198 -9.30 3.60 -14.51
N ALA A 199 -10.16 3.53 -15.52
CA ALA A 199 -11.28 4.47 -15.70
C ALA A 199 -12.57 4.04 -14.99
N MET A 200 -12.69 2.75 -14.63
CA MET A 200 -13.86 2.18 -13.97
C MET A 200 -13.50 1.71 -12.56
N PRO A 201 -14.17 2.18 -11.49
CA PRO A 201 -14.00 1.59 -10.18
C PRO A 201 -14.33 0.10 -10.28
N SER A 202 -13.48 -0.73 -9.71
CA SER A 202 -13.66 -2.19 -9.64
C SER A 202 -14.99 -2.55 -8.99
N ARG A 203 -16.08 -2.63 -9.77
CA ARG A 203 -17.21 -3.48 -9.39
C ARG A 203 -16.63 -4.87 -9.21
N ARG A 204 -16.87 -5.49 -8.04
CA ARG A 204 -16.34 -6.78 -7.60
C ARG A 204 -16.38 -7.81 -8.75
N LEU A 205 -15.29 -7.90 -9.49
CA LEU A 205 -14.98 -8.99 -10.44
C LEU A 205 -14.41 -10.20 -9.67
N GLN A 206 -14.97 -10.48 -8.48
CA GLN A 206 -14.60 -11.65 -7.67
C GLN A 206 -15.33 -12.92 -8.13
N SER A 207 -16.42 -12.81 -8.91
CA SER A 207 -17.15 -13.98 -9.42
C SER A 207 -16.68 -14.50 -10.78
N ALA A 208 -15.76 -13.82 -11.47
CA ALA A 208 -15.20 -14.30 -12.75
C ALA A 208 -14.10 -15.37 -12.58
N GLY A 209 -13.82 -15.81 -11.35
CA GLY A 209 -12.99 -16.99 -11.10
C GLY A 209 -13.71 -18.32 -11.39
N ALA A 210 -15.05 -18.32 -11.46
CA ALA A 210 -15.83 -19.54 -11.67
C ALA A 210 -15.99 -19.95 -13.15
N TYR A 211 -15.75 -19.04 -14.09
CA TYR A 211 -15.77 -19.32 -15.52
C TYR A 211 -14.42 -18.93 -16.12
N GLY A 212 -13.62 -19.93 -16.52
CA GLY A 212 -12.19 -19.85 -16.83
C GLY A 212 -11.77 -18.99 -18.04
N PHE A 213 -12.34 -17.80 -18.22
CA PHE A 213 -12.02 -16.86 -19.30
C PHE A 213 -11.02 -15.75 -18.89
N GLY A 214 -10.51 -15.76 -17.66
CA GLY A 214 -9.65 -14.69 -17.13
C GLY A 214 -8.13 -14.93 -17.17
N GLY A 215 -7.66 -16.04 -17.75
CA GLY A 215 -6.25 -16.42 -17.79
C GLY A 215 -5.44 -15.56 -18.76
N GLY A 216 -5.20 -14.29 -18.41
CA GLY A 216 -4.26 -13.46 -19.15
C GLY A 216 -2.86 -14.04 -18.99
N GLY A 217 -2.44 -14.88 -19.95
CA GLY A 217 -1.20 -15.64 -19.92
C GLY A 217 0.06 -14.80 -19.65
N VAL A 218 1.22 -15.43 -19.73
CA VAL A 218 2.52 -14.83 -19.42
C VAL A 218 2.73 -13.51 -20.14
N ARG A 219 3.22 -12.54 -19.36
CA ARG A 219 3.63 -11.22 -19.80
C ARG A 219 5.14 -11.11 -19.74
N TYR A 220 5.70 -10.51 -20.78
CA TYR A 220 7.08 -10.05 -20.78
C TYR A 220 7.08 -8.54 -20.77
N ALA A 221 7.84 -7.95 -19.85
CA ALA A 221 8.08 -6.52 -19.78
C ALA A 221 9.58 -6.25 -19.84
N LEU A 222 10.00 -5.39 -20.76
CA LEU A 222 11.37 -4.99 -21.02
C LEU A 222 11.52 -3.49 -20.73
N ALA A 223 12.42 -3.16 -19.82
CA ALA A 223 12.87 -1.79 -19.58
C ALA A 223 14.34 -1.67 -19.94
N GLN A 224 14.74 -0.51 -20.45
CA GLN A 224 16.12 -0.21 -20.82
C GLN A 224 16.46 1.19 -20.34
N PHE A 225 17.61 1.33 -19.68
CA PHE A 225 17.99 2.58 -19.04
C PHE A 225 19.49 2.79 -19.06
N VAL A 226 19.93 4.05 -19.09
CA VAL A 226 21.34 4.42 -19.10
C VAL A 226 21.79 4.92 -17.74
N LEU A 227 23.00 4.52 -17.32
CA LEU A 227 23.69 5.07 -16.16
C LEU A 227 24.99 5.75 -16.60
N GLU A 228 25.33 6.87 -15.97
CA GLU A 228 26.57 7.62 -16.28
C GLU A 228 27.83 6.88 -15.82
N LYS A 229 27.73 6.11 -14.73
CA LYS A 229 28.83 5.34 -14.15
C LYS A 229 28.38 3.94 -13.78
N ALA A 230 29.33 3.01 -13.81
CA ALA A 230 29.14 1.68 -13.27
C ALA A 230 28.96 1.77 -11.75
N GLN A 231 28.00 1.02 -11.20
CA GLN A 231 27.69 0.99 -9.77
C GLN A 231 26.84 -0.22 -9.39
N THR A 232 26.84 -0.58 -8.11
CA THR A 232 25.87 -1.53 -7.56
C THR A 232 24.49 -0.90 -7.55
N VAL A 233 23.54 -1.58 -8.19
CA VAL A 233 22.13 -1.22 -8.23
C VAL A 233 21.35 -2.29 -7.48
N LEU A 234 20.51 -1.84 -6.55
CA LEU A 234 19.52 -2.67 -5.90
C LEU A 234 18.24 -2.66 -6.76
N VAL A 235 17.89 -3.81 -7.31
CA VAL A 235 16.65 -4.01 -8.07
C VAL A 235 15.63 -4.63 -7.14
N GLU A 236 14.55 -3.91 -6.86
CA GLU A 236 13.45 -4.39 -6.03
C GLU A 236 12.22 -4.66 -6.86
N VAL A 237 11.60 -5.82 -6.69
CA VAL A 237 10.30 -6.16 -7.26
C VAL A 237 9.30 -6.23 -6.11
N ARG A 238 8.24 -5.43 -6.21
CA ARG A 238 7.14 -5.39 -5.22
C ARG A 238 5.81 -5.76 -5.88
N ASN A 239 4.84 -6.19 -5.06
CA ASN A 239 3.48 -6.47 -5.50
C ASN A 239 3.43 -7.34 -6.77
N PHE A 240 4.37 -8.28 -6.89
CA PHE A 240 4.33 -9.26 -7.96
C PHE A 240 3.13 -10.17 -7.71
N GLY A 241 2.51 -10.67 -8.78
CA GLY A 241 1.36 -11.57 -8.70
C GLY A 241 1.77 -12.94 -8.14
N GLU A 242 1.29 -14.00 -8.74
CA GLU A 242 1.62 -15.36 -8.31
C GLU A 242 3.13 -15.64 -8.45
N TRP A 243 3.74 -15.20 -9.54
CA TRP A 243 5.15 -15.48 -9.79
C TRP A 243 5.81 -14.45 -10.70
N PHE A 244 7.13 -14.38 -10.66
CA PHE A 244 7.94 -13.67 -11.65
C PHE A 244 9.35 -14.27 -11.80
N ARG A 245 9.98 -13.97 -12.94
CA ARG A 245 11.40 -14.14 -13.19
C ARG A 245 11.97 -12.85 -13.77
N LEU A 246 13.14 -12.45 -13.28
CA LEU A 246 13.80 -11.19 -13.64
C LEU A 246 15.20 -11.47 -14.17
N TRP A 247 15.48 -10.95 -15.36
CA TRP A 247 16.80 -10.93 -15.96
C TRP A 247 17.34 -9.52 -16.01
N PHE A 248 18.57 -9.33 -15.54
CA PHE A 248 19.32 -8.08 -15.61
C PHE A 248 20.51 -8.27 -16.54
N ASN A 249 20.61 -7.46 -17.61
CA ASN A 249 21.67 -7.56 -18.63
C ASN A 249 21.89 -9.02 -19.13
N GLY A 250 20.81 -9.73 -19.40
CA GLY A 250 20.84 -11.12 -19.92
C GLY A 250 21.00 -12.23 -18.86
N ARG A 251 21.36 -11.91 -17.60
CA ARG A 251 21.48 -12.91 -16.53
C ARG A 251 20.21 -12.94 -15.68
N GLU A 252 19.71 -14.12 -15.36
CA GLU A 252 18.65 -14.27 -14.36
C GLU A 252 19.21 -13.95 -12.98
N VAL A 253 18.62 -12.97 -12.30
CA VAL A 253 19.12 -12.48 -11.02
C VAL A 253 18.11 -12.63 -9.89
N LEU A 254 16.82 -12.79 -10.21
CA LEU A 254 15.77 -12.92 -9.21
C LEU A 254 14.59 -13.69 -9.79
N ALA A 255 14.03 -14.58 -8.98
CA ALA A 255 12.77 -15.25 -9.26
C ALA A 255 11.98 -15.39 -7.95
N ALA A 256 10.67 -15.51 -8.08
CA ALA A 256 9.77 -15.83 -6.99
C ALA A 256 8.55 -16.56 -7.57
N ASP A 257 8.09 -17.58 -6.86
CA ASP A 257 6.92 -18.36 -7.23
C ASP A 257 6.08 -18.68 -5.98
N ARG A 258 5.06 -17.85 -5.73
CA ARG A 258 4.13 -18.00 -4.60
C ARG A 258 3.23 -19.24 -4.73
N VAL A 259 3.17 -19.85 -5.91
CA VAL A 259 2.39 -21.07 -6.12
C VAL A 259 3.12 -22.26 -5.50
N VAL A 260 4.46 -22.29 -5.62
CA VAL A 260 5.27 -23.43 -5.18
C VAL A 260 5.96 -23.18 -3.84
N ARG A 261 6.35 -21.94 -3.55
CA ARG A 261 7.14 -21.58 -2.36
C ARG A 261 6.68 -20.25 -1.77
N PHE A 262 6.86 -20.10 -0.47
CA PHE A 262 6.62 -18.83 0.18
C PHE A 262 7.63 -17.78 -0.30
N GLU A 263 7.13 -16.61 -0.70
CA GLU A 263 7.96 -15.51 -1.20
C GLU A 263 7.50 -14.16 -0.61
N PRO A 264 8.39 -13.34 -0.03
CA PRO A 264 8.02 -12.03 0.51
C PRO A 264 7.53 -11.07 -0.59
N ASP A 265 6.66 -10.11 -0.23
CA ASP A 265 6.09 -9.15 -1.19
C ASP A 265 7.11 -8.25 -1.86
N VAL A 266 8.23 -8.05 -1.18
CA VAL A 266 9.38 -7.35 -1.72
C VAL A 266 10.49 -8.37 -1.86
N ARG A 267 10.85 -8.64 -3.11
CA ARG A 267 12.05 -9.37 -3.48
C ARG A 267 13.06 -8.37 -4.00
N PHE A 268 14.33 -8.55 -3.66
CA PHE A 268 15.37 -7.65 -4.12
C PHE A 268 16.66 -8.40 -4.41
N VAL A 269 17.46 -7.83 -5.28
CA VAL A 269 18.81 -8.33 -5.59
C VAL A 269 19.73 -7.15 -5.87
N ALA A 270 20.95 -7.22 -5.36
CA ALA A 270 22.02 -6.29 -5.73
C ALA A 270 22.69 -6.80 -7.00
N VAL A 271 22.83 -5.95 -8.01
CA VAL A 271 23.47 -6.27 -9.30
C VAL A 271 24.53 -5.22 -9.63
N LYS A 272 25.57 -5.60 -10.36
CA LYS A 272 26.52 -4.63 -10.92
C LYS A 272 25.96 -4.09 -12.22
N ALA A 273 25.56 -2.82 -12.21
CA ALA A 273 25.18 -2.13 -13.43
C ALA A 273 26.40 -1.46 -14.06
N ARG A 274 26.47 -1.48 -15.38
CA ARG A 274 27.55 -0.84 -16.15
C ARG A 274 27.25 0.64 -16.39
N ALA A 275 28.30 1.41 -16.67
CA ALA A 275 28.13 2.67 -17.37
C ALA A 275 27.54 2.40 -18.77
N GLY A 276 26.64 3.26 -19.23
CA GLY A 276 25.89 3.04 -20.46
C GLY A 276 24.58 2.27 -20.25
N TRP A 277 24.13 1.57 -21.30
CA TRP A 277 22.81 0.94 -21.36
C TRP A 277 22.71 -0.33 -20.53
N ASN A 278 21.69 -0.43 -19.69
CA ASN A 278 21.32 -1.62 -18.93
C ASN A 278 19.90 -2.04 -19.29
N THR A 279 19.60 -3.33 -19.18
CA THR A 279 18.30 -3.90 -19.53
C THR A 279 17.73 -4.76 -18.41
N ILE A 280 16.42 -4.66 -18.21
CA ILE A 280 15.64 -5.51 -17.32
C ILE A 280 14.55 -6.18 -18.14
N LEU A 281 14.56 -7.51 -18.21
CA LEU A 281 13.44 -8.29 -18.68
C LEU A 281 12.74 -8.91 -17.47
N LEU A 282 11.43 -8.75 -17.39
CA LEU A 282 10.58 -9.39 -16.41
C LEU A 282 9.58 -10.30 -17.12
N LYS A 283 9.46 -11.55 -16.65
CA LYS A 283 8.41 -12.50 -17.03
C LYS A 283 7.49 -12.70 -15.84
N THR A 284 6.19 -12.46 -15.98
CA THR A 284 5.24 -12.57 -14.86
C THR A 284 3.81 -12.87 -15.33
N SER A 285 2.97 -13.35 -14.41
CA SER A 285 1.52 -13.37 -14.57
C SER A 285 0.84 -12.04 -14.19
N ALA A 286 1.53 -11.14 -13.47
CA ALA A 286 0.95 -9.92 -12.94
C ALA A 286 0.58 -8.89 -14.02
N ARG A 287 -0.55 -8.19 -13.84
CA ARG A 287 -0.98 -7.08 -14.72
C ARG A 287 -0.36 -5.74 -14.36
N LEU A 288 0.15 -5.60 -13.14
CA LEU A 288 0.78 -4.40 -12.60
C LEU A 288 2.19 -4.74 -12.16
N LEU A 289 3.17 -3.90 -12.47
CA LEU A 289 4.56 -4.05 -12.07
C LEU A 289 5.00 -2.95 -11.13
N THR A 290 5.67 -3.32 -10.06
CA THR A 290 6.37 -2.37 -9.19
C THR A 290 7.84 -2.75 -9.14
N VAL A 291 8.68 -2.10 -9.95
CA VAL A 291 10.13 -2.34 -9.93
C VAL A 291 10.83 -1.05 -9.57
N TYR A 292 11.65 -1.07 -8.52
CA TYR A 292 12.49 0.06 -8.13
C TYR A 292 13.96 -0.22 -8.42
N LEU A 293 14.67 0.82 -8.85
CA LEU A 293 16.12 0.88 -8.97
C LEU A 293 16.65 1.81 -7.89
N ARG A 294 17.53 1.29 -7.04
CA ARG A 294 18.14 2.03 -5.93
C ARG A 294 19.65 1.85 -5.93
N ASP A 295 20.37 2.76 -5.29
CA ASP A 295 21.79 2.57 -4.99
C ASP A 295 21.98 1.62 -3.78
N ARG A 296 23.23 1.33 -3.43
CA ARG A 296 23.58 0.48 -2.26
C ARG A 296 23.06 1.01 -0.91
N ARG A 297 22.70 2.30 -0.82
CA ARG A 297 22.12 2.95 0.36
C ARG A 297 20.59 3.05 0.24
N GLY A 298 19.97 2.32 -0.69
CA GLY A 298 18.52 2.34 -0.91
C GLY A 298 18.00 3.66 -1.49
N ARG A 299 18.88 4.59 -1.90
CA ARG A 299 18.44 5.86 -2.49
C ARG A 299 17.94 5.60 -3.91
N PRO A 300 16.79 6.14 -4.29
CA PRO A 300 16.27 5.87 -5.61
C PRO A 300 17.17 6.45 -6.71
N LEU A 301 17.36 5.68 -7.78
CA LEU A 301 18.07 6.12 -8.96
C LEU A 301 17.11 6.85 -9.92
N THR A 302 17.62 7.83 -10.65
CA THR A 302 16.85 8.55 -11.69
C THR A 302 17.47 8.31 -13.06
N PRO A 303 17.48 7.06 -13.56
CA PRO A 303 18.14 6.79 -14.82
C PRO A 303 17.30 7.34 -15.99
N ARG A 304 17.96 7.58 -17.13
CA ARG A 304 17.27 7.94 -18.36
C ARG A 304 16.86 6.67 -19.10
N PHE A 305 15.56 6.53 -19.38
CA PHE A 305 15.00 5.37 -20.06
C PHE A 305 14.99 5.51 -21.59
N GLU A 306 15.10 4.39 -22.30
CA GLU A 306 14.92 4.32 -23.76
C GLU A 306 13.43 4.41 -24.12
N LYS A 307 13.07 5.42 -24.90
CA LYS A 307 11.68 5.64 -25.34
C LYS A 307 11.41 5.04 -26.72
N ARG A 308 12.45 4.90 -27.55
CA ARG A 308 12.34 4.39 -28.93
C ARG A 308 12.16 2.88 -28.95
N ALA A 309 11.71 2.34 -30.09
CA ALA A 309 11.61 0.90 -30.32
C ALA A 309 12.96 0.32 -30.74
N LEU A 310 14.00 0.63 -29.96
CA LEU A 310 15.38 0.22 -30.17
C LEU A 310 15.80 -0.70 -29.03
N PHE A 311 16.38 -1.85 -29.36
CA PHE A 311 16.94 -2.77 -28.38
C PHE A 311 18.44 -2.59 -28.29
N HIS A 312 18.93 -2.39 -27.07
CA HIS A 312 20.34 -2.33 -26.73
C HIS A 312 20.76 -3.73 -26.23
N PRO A 313 21.69 -4.42 -26.91
CA PRO A 313 22.07 -5.79 -26.56
C PRO A 313 22.51 -5.96 -25.10
N THR A 314 22.12 -7.10 -24.54
CA THR A 314 22.49 -7.55 -23.20
C THR A 314 23.97 -7.86 -23.14
N VAL A 315 24.67 -7.39 -22.11
CA VAL A 315 26.08 -7.73 -21.88
C VAL A 315 26.30 -7.97 -20.39
N GLY A 316 26.54 -9.24 -20.04
CA GLY A 316 27.21 -9.64 -18.80
C GLY A 316 26.59 -9.12 -17.49
N GLY A 317 25.32 -9.43 -17.21
CA GLY A 317 24.76 -9.19 -15.88
C GLY A 317 25.51 -9.95 -14.77
N GLU A 318 25.78 -9.29 -13.65
CA GLU A 318 26.43 -9.89 -12.48
C GLU A 318 25.66 -9.54 -11.20
N ILE A 319 25.44 -10.54 -10.34
CA ILE A 319 24.91 -10.32 -8.99
C ILE A 319 26.05 -9.73 -8.15
N SER A 320 25.81 -8.60 -7.51
CA SER A 320 26.77 -7.96 -6.62
C SER A 320 26.78 -8.67 -5.27
N LYS A 321 27.99 -8.87 -4.72
CA LYS A 321 28.19 -9.36 -3.34
C LYS A 321 28.38 -8.22 -2.33
N GLU A 322 28.33 -6.96 -2.79
CA GLU A 322 28.44 -5.80 -1.91
C GLU A 322 27.28 -5.78 -0.91
N GLU A 323 27.58 -5.35 0.31
CA GLU A 323 26.55 -5.11 1.30
C GLU A 323 25.66 -3.94 0.88
N VAL A 324 24.35 -4.17 0.93
CA VAL A 324 23.33 -3.18 0.58
C VAL A 324 22.36 -3.01 1.75
N LEU A 325 21.80 -1.81 1.87
CA LEU A 325 20.66 -1.61 2.76
C LEU A 325 19.49 -2.47 2.28
N LYS A 326 18.84 -3.14 3.23
CA LYS A 326 17.72 -4.05 2.97
C LYS A 326 16.39 -3.30 3.05
N PRO A 327 15.34 -3.72 2.32
CA PRO A 327 13.99 -3.26 2.58
C PRO A 327 13.56 -3.54 4.03
N LEU A 328 12.60 -2.74 4.54
CA LEU A 328 12.10 -2.86 5.92
C LEU A 328 11.66 -4.29 6.27
N SER A 329 10.97 -4.97 5.36
CA SER A 329 10.50 -6.36 5.56
C SER A 329 11.64 -7.33 5.86
N ALA A 330 12.70 -7.30 5.06
CA ALA A 330 13.86 -8.17 5.23
C ALA A 330 14.63 -7.83 6.51
N TRP A 331 14.73 -6.54 6.86
CA TRP A 331 15.31 -6.13 8.13
C TRP A 331 14.49 -6.64 9.33
N LEU A 332 13.16 -6.47 9.31
CA LEU A 332 12.26 -6.96 10.37
C LEU A 332 12.37 -8.48 10.54
N GLN A 333 12.36 -9.24 9.44
CA GLN A 333 12.54 -10.70 9.47
C GLN A 333 13.87 -11.12 10.11
N GLU A 334 14.96 -10.44 9.77
CA GLU A 334 16.27 -10.73 10.37
C GLU A 334 16.30 -10.37 11.86
N GLN A 335 15.75 -9.23 12.25
CA GLN A 335 15.72 -8.81 13.65
C GLN A 335 14.77 -9.66 14.51
N ALA A 336 13.64 -10.13 13.96
CA ALA A 336 12.65 -10.96 14.65
C ALA A 336 13.20 -12.31 15.15
N ARG A 337 14.25 -12.83 14.48
CA ARG A 337 14.94 -14.08 14.84
C ARG A 337 15.88 -13.94 16.03
N LYS A 338 16.19 -12.72 16.46
CA LYS A 338 17.09 -12.49 17.59
C LYS A 338 16.40 -12.82 18.91
N PRO A 339 17.14 -13.25 19.95
CA PRO A 339 16.62 -13.32 21.31
C PRO A 339 16.05 -11.95 21.73
N ASN A 340 14.98 -11.95 22.52
CA ASN A 340 14.31 -10.73 23.04
C ASN A 340 13.74 -9.77 21.95
N ALA A 341 13.42 -10.29 20.77
CA ALA A 341 12.84 -9.52 19.67
C ALA A 341 11.29 -9.47 19.69
N GLY A 342 10.65 -9.52 20.87
CA GLY A 342 9.18 -9.62 21.02
C GLY A 342 8.44 -8.52 20.26
N GLU A 343 8.76 -7.25 20.50
CA GLU A 343 8.14 -6.14 19.77
C GLU A 343 8.44 -6.14 18.26
N ILE A 344 9.61 -6.61 17.85
CA ILE A 344 9.96 -6.74 16.43
C ILE A 344 9.12 -7.83 15.78
N ARG A 345 8.87 -8.96 16.46
CA ARG A 345 7.94 -10.00 15.99
C ARG A 345 6.53 -9.44 15.83
N TYR A 346 6.07 -8.60 16.76
CA TYR A 346 4.76 -7.93 16.62
C TYR A 346 4.71 -6.92 15.46
N ALA A 347 5.76 -6.13 15.28
CA ALA A 347 5.86 -5.22 14.13
C ALA A 347 5.90 -5.99 12.80
N LEU A 348 6.63 -7.11 12.75
CA LEU A 348 6.67 -8.01 11.61
C LEU A 348 5.31 -8.67 11.36
N MET A 349 4.59 -9.09 12.41
CA MET A 349 3.23 -9.65 12.30
C MET A 349 2.28 -8.64 11.68
N LEU A 350 2.23 -7.41 12.21
CA LEU A 350 1.40 -6.34 11.65
C LEU A 350 1.78 -6.04 10.18
N TYR A 351 3.08 -6.08 9.87
CA TYR A 351 3.57 -5.86 8.51
C TYR A 351 3.12 -6.98 7.58
N ALA A 352 3.21 -8.23 8.03
CA ALA A 352 2.77 -9.41 7.29
C ALA A 352 1.27 -9.37 7.01
N VAL A 353 0.45 -9.04 8.01
CA VAL A 353 -1.01 -8.90 7.86
C VAL A 353 -1.36 -7.80 6.87
N GLU A 354 -0.75 -6.62 6.96
CA GLU A 354 -1.07 -5.47 6.08
C GLU A 354 -0.70 -5.74 4.61
N ASN A 355 0.40 -6.45 4.37
CA ASN A 355 0.87 -6.75 3.03
C ASN A 355 0.33 -8.10 2.49
N ARG A 356 -0.47 -8.83 3.28
CA ARG A 356 -1.08 -10.14 2.92
C ARG A 356 -0.04 -11.25 2.74
N LEU A 357 0.95 -11.29 3.63
CA LEU A 357 1.90 -12.38 3.76
C LEU A 357 1.31 -13.48 4.65
N SER A 358 0.31 -14.19 4.13
CA SER A 358 -0.49 -15.19 4.89
C SER A 358 0.37 -16.18 5.67
N ASP A 359 1.42 -16.71 5.05
CA ASP A 359 2.16 -17.84 5.61
C ASP A 359 3.18 -17.39 6.65
N VAL A 360 3.84 -16.23 6.44
CA VAL A 360 4.66 -15.59 7.49
C VAL A 360 3.79 -15.18 8.67
N ALA A 361 2.58 -14.68 8.41
CA ALA A 361 1.64 -14.35 9.46
C ALA A 361 1.20 -15.61 10.23
N GLU A 362 0.99 -16.74 9.56
CA GLU A 362 0.66 -18.02 10.20
C GLU A 362 1.84 -18.61 11.00
N GLU A 363 3.05 -18.67 10.42
CA GLU A 363 4.27 -19.18 11.07
C GLU A 363 4.55 -18.38 12.35
N LEU A 364 4.55 -17.04 12.26
CA LEU A 364 4.70 -16.18 13.42
C LEU A 364 3.53 -16.35 14.42
N ALA A 365 2.31 -16.63 13.96
CA ALA A 365 1.19 -16.83 14.86
C ALA A 365 1.35 -18.10 15.70
N HIS A 366 1.92 -19.16 15.14
CA HIS A 366 2.27 -20.36 15.88
C HIS A 366 3.30 -20.06 16.97
N GLU A 367 4.41 -19.38 16.63
CA GLU A 367 5.44 -18.99 17.60
C GLU A 367 4.87 -18.11 18.73
N LEU A 368 4.13 -17.05 18.37
CA LEU A 368 3.58 -16.11 19.34
C LEU A 368 2.49 -16.73 20.24
N ALA A 369 1.78 -17.75 19.74
CA ALA A 369 0.82 -18.51 20.54
C ALA A 369 1.48 -19.35 21.64
N GLU A 370 2.78 -19.66 21.55
CA GLU A 370 3.51 -20.41 22.57
C GLU A 370 3.99 -19.53 23.74
N GLU A 371 4.24 -18.24 23.49
CA GLU A 371 4.74 -17.28 24.48
C GLU A 371 3.74 -16.95 25.61
N LYS A 372 2.45 -17.33 25.45
CA LYS A 372 1.36 -17.23 26.45
C LYS A 372 1.04 -15.83 27.03
N SER A 373 1.75 -14.77 26.67
CA SER A 373 1.41 -13.40 27.10
C SER A 373 0.10 -12.93 26.44
N ALA A 374 -0.59 -11.97 27.07
CA ALA A 374 -1.81 -11.41 26.48
C ALA A 374 -1.54 -10.80 25.09
N VAL A 375 -0.44 -10.06 24.95
CA VAL A 375 -0.02 -9.36 23.73
C VAL A 375 0.34 -10.37 22.63
N SER A 376 1.15 -11.39 22.95
CA SER A 376 1.53 -12.41 21.96
C SER A 376 0.32 -13.19 21.45
N ARG A 377 -0.63 -13.52 22.34
CA ARG A 377 -1.93 -14.13 21.96
C ARG A 377 -2.75 -13.26 21.02
N TYR A 378 -2.80 -11.96 21.25
CA TYR A 378 -3.49 -11.02 20.34
C TYR A 378 -2.84 -11.02 18.95
N PHE A 379 -1.52 -10.91 18.88
CA PHE A 379 -0.82 -10.93 17.59
C PHE A 379 -0.90 -12.28 16.88
N ALA A 380 -0.88 -13.39 17.63
CA ALA A 380 -1.15 -14.70 17.06
C ALA A 380 -2.55 -14.78 16.43
N ALA A 381 -3.57 -14.21 17.07
CA ALA A 381 -4.91 -14.15 16.49
C ALA A 381 -4.93 -13.35 15.17
N LEU A 382 -4.18 -12.25 15.07
CA LEU A 382 -4.07 -11.49 13.81
C LEU A 382 -3.40 -12.31 12.70
N GLY A 383 -2.38 -13.09 13.04
CA GLY A 383 -1.68 -13.90 12.04
C GLY A 383 -2.52 -15.06 11.53
N PHE A 384 -3.24 -15.76 12.41
CA PHE A 384 -4.19 -16.81 11.99
C PHE A 384 -5.31 -16.26 11.11
N GLU A 385 -5.82 -15.07 11.38
CA GLU A 385 -6.84 -14.42 10.54
C GLU A 385 -6.31 -14.07 9.15
N ALA A 386 -5.04 -13.70 9.03
CA ALA A 386 -4.40 -13.39 7.75
C ALA A 386 -4.03 -14.65 6.94
N ALA A 387 -4.13 -15.85 7.52
CA ALA A 387 -3.83 -17.13 6.88
C ALA A 387 -4.94 -17.55 5.89
N SER A 388 -5.09 -16.80 4.79
CA SER A 388 -6.19 -16.96 3.83
C SER A 388 -6.17 -18.27 3.04
N HIS A 389 -5.09 -19.06 3.15
CA HIS A 389 -5.00 -20.39 2.54
C HIS A 389 -5.60 -21.49 3.44
N CYS A 390 -5.87 -21.21 4.73
CA CYS A 390 -6.47 -22.15 5.65
C CYS A 390 -8.02 -22.13 5.55
N PRO A 391 -8.73 -23.24 5.88
CA PRO A 391 -10.19 -23.23 5.93
C PRO A 391 -10.76 -22.25 6.97
N ASP A 392 -11.86 -21.56 6.63
CA ASP A 392 -12.47 -20.53 7.49
C ASP A 392 -12.79 -21.03 8.91
N ALA A 393 -13.29 -22.26 9.05
CA ALA A 393 -13.60 -22.85 10.36
C ALA A 393 -12.34 -23.05 11.23
N TRP A 394 -11.21 -23.38 10.61
CA TRP A 394 -9.92 -23.52 11.30
C TRP A 394 -9.43 -22.15 11.78
N VAL A 395 -9.47 -21.15 10.90
CA VAL A 395 -9.09 -19.77 11.21
C VAL A 395 -9.94 -19.23 12.36
N ALA A 396 -11.27 -19.33 12.24
CA ALA A 396 -12.23 -18.87 13.24
C ALA A 396 -11.98 -19.47 14.63
N SER A 397 -11.70 -20.78 14.70
CA SER A 397 -11.41 -21.48 15.95
C SER A 397 -10.12 -20.96 16.60
N ARG A 398 -9.03 -20.80 15.84
CA ARG A 398 -7.73 -20.33 16.33
C ARG A 398 -7.74 -18.86 16.72
N VAL A 399 -8.39 -18.01 15.93
CA VAL A 399 -8.59 -16.59 16.24
C VAL A 399 -9.32 -16.45 17.57
N LYS A 400 -10.49 -17.09 17.71
CA LYS A 400 -11.29 -17.03 18.94
C LYS A 400 -10.50 -17.54 20.15
N LYS A 401 -9.88 -18.72 20.04
CA LYS A 401 -9.09 -19.33 21.14
C LYS A 401 -8.00 -18.38 21.66
N ASN A 402 -7.27 -17.73 20.77
CA ASN A 402 -6.19 -16.84 21.17
C ASN A 402 -6.71 -15.50 21.73
N LEU A 403 -7.80 -14.95 21.19
CA LEU A 403 -8.42 -13.74 21.74
C LEU A 403 -9.02 -13.97 23.13
N ASP A 404 -9.70 -15.10 23.34
CA ASP A 404 -10.21 -15.51 24.65
C ASP A 404 -9.06 -15.65 25.67
N ALA A 405 -7.95 -16.28 25.26
CA ALA A 405 -6.76 -16.39 26.11
C ALA A 405 -6.12 -15.02 26.42
N ALA A 406 -6.06 -14.11 25.43
CA ALA A 406 -5.55 -12.76 25.62
C ALA A 406 -6.39 -11.98 26.65
N LEU A 407 -7.72 -12.05 26.54
CA LEU A 407 -8.64 -11.36 27.45
C LEU A 407 -8.72 -12.00 28.83
N LYS A 408 -8.51 -13.31 28.93
CA LYS A 408 -8.35 -13.98 30.23
C LYS A 408 -7.09 -13.48 30.96
N ALA A 409 -5.99 -13.29 30.24
CA ALA A 409 -4.74 -12.79 30.81
C ALA A 409 -4.78 -11.28 31.10
N ALA A 410 -5.45 -10.50 30.25
CA ALA A 410 -5.62 -9.05 30.43
C ALA A 410 -7.06 -8.63 30.06
N PRO A 411 -7.99 -8.59 31.04
CA PRO A 411 -9.40 -8.24 30.80
C PRO A 411 -9.65 -6.81 30.33
N ASP A 412 -8.66 -5.94 30.42
CA ASP A 412 -8.66 -4.55 29.94
C ASP A 412 -7.98 -4.41 28.56
N PHE A 413 -7.64 -5.52 27.89
CA PHE A 413 -6.95 -5.49 26.60
C PHE A 413 -7.90 -5.09 25.46
N LEU A 414 -8.03 -3.78 25.25
CA LEU A 414 -9.03 -3.17 24.39
C LEU A 414 -8.90 -3.57 22.91
N PRO A 415 -7.70 -3.59 22.27
CA PRO A 415 -7.53 -4.17 20.93
C PRO A 415 -8.04 -5.60 20.77
N ALA A 416 -7.81 -6.48 21.76
CA ALA A 416 -8.28 -7.86 21.72
C ALA A 416 -9.81 -7.95 21.89
N ALA A 417 -10.38 -7.15 22.80
CA ALA A 417 -11.82 -7.07 23.02
C ALA A 417 -12.57 -6.58 21.78
N VAL A 418 -12.06 -5.53 21.12
CA VAL A 418 -12.60 -5.06 19.84
C VAL A 418 -12.56 -6.16 18.79
N LYS A 419 -11.43 -6.86 18.65
CA LYS A 419 -11.28 -7.90 17.65
C LYS A 419 -12.26 -9.05 17.88
N LEU A 420 -12.40 -9.50 19.13
CA LEU A 420 -13.34 -10.57 19.49
C LEU A 420 -14.79 -10.13 19.35
N ALA A 421 -15.12 -8.88 19.69
CA ALA A 421 -16.46 -8.33 19.50
C ALA A 421 -16.85 -8.27 18.01
N ARG A 422 -15.93 -7.88 17.10
CA ARG A 422 -16.15 -7.98 15.64
C ARG A 422 -16.49 -9.40 15.23
N PHE A 423 -15.64 -10.34 15.63
CA PHE A 423 -15.84 -11.76 15.35
C PHE A 423 -17.20 -12.27 15.85
N LEU A 424 -17.59 -11.93 17.09
CA LEU A 424 -18.89 -12.31 17.65
C LEU A 424 -20.07 -11.67 16.89
N SER A 425 -19.95 -10.40 16.50
CA SER A 425 -20.99 -9.70 15.74
C SER A 425 -21.18 -10.28 14.33
N GLU A 426 -20.13 -10.76 13.69
CA GLU A 426 -20.18 -11.41 12.37
C GLU A 426 -20.73 -12.84 12.43
N ASN A 427 -20.77 -13.44 13.63
CA ASN A 427 -21.27 -14.80 13.88
C ASN A 427 -22.60 -14.78 14.68
N ASP A 428 -23.47 -13.81 14.36
CA ASP A 428 -24.83 -13.65 14.90
C ASP A 428 -24.93 -13.67 16.43
N LYS A 429 -23.93 -13.09 17.12
CA LYS A 429 -23.92 -12.92 18.59
C LYS A 429 -23.72 -11.46 18.99
N PRO A 430 -24.54 -10.52 18.49
CA PRO A 430 -24.32 -9.10 18.68
C PRO A 430 -24.43 -8.63 20.14
N GLU A 431 -25.30 -9.21 20.95
CA GLU A 431 -25.45 -8.82 22.37
C GLU A 431 -24.19 -9.17 23.16
N LYS A 432 -23.62 -10.34 22.87
CA LYS A 432 -22.34 -10.77 23.48
C LYS A 432 -21.21 -9.86 23.03
N ALA A 433 -21.16 -9.50 21.75
CA ALA A 433 -20.19 -8.55 21.21
C ALA A 433 -20.26 -7.19 21.90
N TYR A 434 -21.48 -6.63 22.01
CA TYR A 434 -21.74 -5.36 22.68
C TYR A 434 -21.31 -5.38 24.15
N ASN A 435 -21.78 -6.36 24.92
CA ASN A 435 -21.47 -6.48 26.35
C ASN A 435 -19.97 -6.65 26.60
N LEU A 436 -19.31 -7.47 25.80
CA LEU A 436 -17.86 -7.66 25.87
C LEU A 436 -17.12 -6.33 25.66
N LEU A 437 -17.43 -5.62 24.56
CA LEU A 437 -16.73 -4.40 24.20
C LEU A 437 -17.05 -3.25 25.17
N ALA A 438 -18.31 -3.06 25.55
CA ALA A 438 -18.71 -2.07 26.54
C ALA A 438 -18.02 -2.30 27.90
N GLY A 439 -17.93 -3.57 28.34
CA GLY A 439 -17.21 -3.96 29.55
C GLY A 439 -15.71 -3.67 29.46
N ALA A 440 -15.07 -3.97 28.33
CA ALA A 440 -13.66 -3.67 28.10
C ALA A 440 -13.38 -2.15 28.07
N ILE A 441 -14.24 -1.36 27.42
CA ILE A 441 -14.15 0.11 27.39
C ILE A 441 -14.25 0.70 28.80
N LYS A 442 -15.15 0.16 29.64
CA LYS A 442 -15.29 0.61 31.04
C LYS A 442 -14.01 0.39 31.84
N LYS A 443 -13.27 -0.72 31.59
CA LYS A 443 -12.02 -1.06 32.29
C LYS A 443 -10.80 -0.32 31.74
N ALA A 444 -10.65 -0.29 30.41
CA ALA A 444 -9.50 0.31 29.73
C ALA A 444 -9.56 1.85 29.66
N GLY A 445 -10.75 2.42 29.82
CA GLY A 445 -11.03 3.83 29.62
C GLY A 445 -11.63 4.10 28.23
N LYS A 446 -12.40 5.19 28.14
CA LYS A 446 -13.07 5.60 26.90
C LYS A 446 -12.04 6.04 25.86
N LYS A 447 -12.11 5.44 24.66
CA LYS A 447 -11.30 5.82 23.48
C LYS A 447 -12.23 6.04 22.29
N VAL A 448 -11.98 7.08 21.50
CA VAL A 448 -12.80 7.43 20.32
C VAL A 448 -12.97 6.23 19.39
N TRP A 449 -11.86 5.61 18.98
CA TRP A 449 -11.87 4.50 18.02
C TRP A 449 -12.64 3.28 18.53
N ALA A 450 -12.60 2.99 19.84
CA ALA A 450 -13.32 1.86 20.44
C ALA A 450 -14.82 2.14 20.61
N LEU A 451 -15.19 3.39 20.95
CA LEU A 451 -16.61 3.81 21.00
C LEU A 451 -17.24 3.85 19.60
N MET A 452 -16.49 4.30 18.60
CA MET A 452 -16.94 4.24 17.20
C MET A 452 -17.10 2.80 16.72
N GLU A 453 -16.28 1.88 17.22
CA GLU A 453 -16.43 0.46 16.95
C GLU A 453 -17.69 -0.14 17.60
N LEU A 454 -17.97 0.23 18.86
CA LEU A 454 -19.22 -0.15 19.53
C LEU A 454 -20.44 0.39 18.75
N ALA A 455 -20.39 1.66 18.33
CA ALA A 455 -21.42 2.27 17.50
C ALA A 455 -21.62 1.52 16.17
N ARG A 456 -20.53 1.05 15.55
CA ARG A 456 -20.59 0.24 14.32
C ARG A 456 -21.31 -1.09 14.54
N ILE A 457 -21.02 -1.79 15.65
CA ILE A 457 -21.71 -3.03 16.03
C ILE A 457 -23.21 -2.75 16.20
N CYS A 458 -23.60 -1.71 16.95
CA CYS A 458 -25.00 -1.31 17.11
C CYS A 458 -25.68 -0.99 15.76
N ALA A 459 -24.98 -0.30 14.86
CA ALA A 459 -25.47 0.04 13.53
C ALA A 459 -25.83 -1.20 12.69
N GLN A 460 -24.97 -2.23 12.72
CA GLN A 460 -25.18 -3.47 11.97
C GLN A 460 -26.43 -4.23 12.42
N GLN A 461 -26.90 -3.98 13.65
CA GLN A 461 -28.06 -4.63 14.25
C GLN A 461 -29.31 -3.74 14.25
N GLY A 462 -29.22 -2.53 13.71
CA GLY A 462 -30.33 -1.56 13.75
C GLY A 462 -30.58 -0.95 15.14
N TRP A 463 -29.66 -1.11 16.10
CA TRP A 463 -29.74 -0.54 17.45
C TRP A 463 -29.38 0.94 17.45
N GLN A 464 -30.26 1.75 16.85
CA GLN A 464 -29.99 3.16 16.56
C GLN A 464 -29.77 4.00 17.83
N ARG A 465 -30.46 3.69 18.93
CA ARG A 465 -30.32 4.42 20.20
C ARG A 465 -28.91 4.25 20.78
N GLU A 466 -28.47 3.01 20.93
CA GLU A 466 -27.19 2.61 21.48
C GLU A 466 -26.04 3.12 20.59
N GLN A 467 -26.23 3.08 19.27
CA GLN A 467 -25.32 3.67 18.31
C GLN A 467 -25.11 5.17 18.59
N ILE A 468 -26.19 5.94 18.73
CA ILE A 468 -26.13 7.39 18.99
C ILE A 468 -25.49 7.67 20.36
N GLU A 469 -25.82 6.89 21.39
CA GLU A 469 -25.23 7.02 22.73
C GLU A 469 -23.71 6.80 22.70
N ALA A 470 -23.24 5.77 21.97
CA ALA A 470 -21.81 5.50 21.80
C ALA A 470 -21.08 6.65 21.08
N VAL A 471 -21.67 7.22 20.02
CA VAL A 471 -21.06 8.36 19.30
C VAL A 471 -21.06 9.62 20.17
N LYS A 472 -22.13 9.92 20.90
CA LYS A 472 -22.18 11.04 21.86
C LYS A 472 -21.13 10.90 22.96
N ALA A 473 -20.82 9.68 23.39
CA ALA A 473 -19.74 9.43 24.34
C ALA A 473 -18.34 9.64 23.73
N ALA A 474 -18.19 9.45 22.41
CA ALA A 474 -16.93 9.62 21.69
C ALA A 474 -16.64 11.09 21.35
N GLU A 475 -17.68 11.87 21.04
CA GLU A 475 -17.59 13.27 20.61
C GLU A 475 -16.79 14.19 21.55
N PRO A 476 -17.01 14.21 22.88
CA PRO A 476 -16.23 15.09 23.76
C PRO A 476 -14.74 14.71 23.84
N LEU A 477 -14.36 13.48 23.47
CA LEU A 477 -12.96 13.06 23.46
C LEU A 477 -12.21 13.60 22.23
N ASN A 478 -12.88 13.71 21.09
CA ASN A 478 -12.35 14.34 19.88
C ASN A 478 -13.50 14.78 18.94
N PRO A 479 -14.01 16.02 19.08
CA PRO A 479 -15.14 16.49 18.28
C PRO A 479 -14.80 16.65 16.80
N ASN A 480 -13.50 16.68 16.47
CA ASN A 480 -13.02 16.79 15.11
C ASN A 480 -12.67 15.42 14.49
N SER A 481 -12.92 14.30 15.17
CA SER A 481 -12.62 12.96 14.62
C SER A 481 -13.30 12.76 13.25
N PRO A 482 -12.58 12.24 12.23
CA PRO A 482 -13.18 11.98 10.92
C PRO A 482 -14.41 11.07 11.01
N GLN A 483 -14.35 10.05 11.86
CA GLN A 483 -15.42 9.07 12.03
C GLN A 483 -16.70 9.70 12.61
N ILE A 484 -16.53 10.61 13.58
CA ILE A 484 -17.65 11.30 14.25
C ILE A 484 -18.28 12.32 13.31
N LEU A 485 -17.48 13.14 12.63
CA LEU A 485 -17.99 14.11 11.65
C LEU A 485 -18.74 13.41 10.51
N SER A 486 -18.20 12.30 9.98
CA SER A 486 -18.88 11.51 8.95
C SER A 486 -20.17 10.86 9.46
N PHE A 487 -20.16 10.33 10.70
CA PHE A 487 -21.37 9.79 11.32
C PHE A 487 -22.48 10.85 11.42
N TRP A 488 -22.19 12.01 12.00
CA TRP A 488 -23.19 13.06 12.18
C TRP A 488 -23.68 13.64 10.85
N ALA A 489 -22.79 13.79 9.86
CA ALA A 489 -23.18 14.18 8.51
C ALA A 489 -24.22 13.21 7.92
N ASN A 490 -23.93 11.90 7.95
CA ASN A 490 -24.83 10.88 7.41
C ASN A 490 -26.14 10.76 8.21
N TYR A 491 -26.05 10.80 9.54
CA TYR A 491 -27.22 10.76 10.43
C TYR A 491 -28.19 11.90 10.13
N TYR A 492 -27.69 13.14 10.08
CA TYR A 492 -28.55 14.29 9.79
C TYR A 492 -29.07 14.30 8.36
N THR A 493 -28.34 13.75 7.39
CA THR A 493 -28.87 13.53 6.03
C THR A 493 -30.06 12.57 6.05
N ALA A 494 -29.94 11.44 6.77
CA ALA A 494 -31.02 10.46 6.88
C ALA A 494 -32.27 11.03 7.60
N CYS A 495 -32.07 11.92 8.58
CA CYS A 495 -33.17 12.64 9.24
C CYS A 495 -33.75 13.81 8.42
N GLY A 496 -33.29 14.04 7.18
CA GLY A 496 -33.73 15.17 6.36
C GLY A 496 -33.21 16.55 6.80
N ASN A 497 -32.35 16.62 7.83
CA ASN A 497 -31.76 17.88 8.30
C ASN A 497 -30.50 18.25 7.48
N GLN A 498 -30.74 18.71 6.26
CA GLN A 498 -29.69 19.06 5.30
C GLN A 498 -28.72 20.14 5.83
N ARG A 499 -29.21 21.08 6.65
CA ARG A 499 -28.38 22.16 7.22
C ARG A 499 -27.31 21.62 8.16
N LYS A 500 -27.67 20.77 9.12
CA LYS A 500 -26.69 20.16 10.03
C LYS A 500 -25.78 19.19 9.31
N ALA A 501 -26.33 18.37 8.41
CA ALA A 501 -25.53 17.46 7.59
C ALA A 501 -24.44 18.21 6.81
N PHE A 502 -24.81 19.33 6.18
CA PHE A 502 -23.86 20.20 5.48
C PHE A 502 -22.78 20.76 6.41
N GLN A 503 -23.11 21.20 7.63
CA GLN A 503 -22.13 21.71 8.59
C GLN A 503 -21.07 20.66 8.94
N TYR A 504 -21.49 19.44 9.27
CA TYR A 504 -20.57 18.34 9.59
C TYR A 504 -19.73 17.92 8.38
N GLN A 505 -20.36 17.77 7.21
CA GLN A 505 -19.65 17.41 5.98
C GLN A 505 -18.63 18.48 5.58
N ARG A 506 -19.00 19.76 5.65
CA ARG A 506 -18.10 20.88 5.41
C ARG A 506 -16.92 20.85 6.37
N ARG A 507 -17.17 20.68 7.67
CA ARG A 507 -16.12 20.59 8.70
C ARG A 507 -15.17 19.42 8.44
N TYR A 508 -15.69 18.26 8.06
CA TYR A 508 -14.89 17.10 7.66
C TYR A 508 -13.97 17.43 6.49
N LEU A 509 -14.50 18.06 5.42
CA LEU A 509 -13.71 18.40 4.23
C LEU A 509 -12.65 19.48 4.54
N GLU A 510 -12.98 20.49 5.35
CA GLU A 510 -12.01 21.51 5.82
C GLU A 510 -10.82 20.87 6.56
N LEU A 511 -11.10 19.85 7.39
CA LEU A 511 -10.10 19.20 8.22
C LEU A 511 -9.41 18.00 7.59
N TYR A 512 -9.93 17.37 6.54
CA TYR A 512 -9.32 16.12 6.05
C TYR A 512 -9.18 16.05 4.53
N GLN A 513 -9.95 16.84 3.77
CA GLN A 513 -9.99 16.78 2.31
C GLN A 513 -10.25 18.18 1.73
N ARG A 514 -9.27 19.09 1.88
CA ARG A 514 -9.47 20.50 1.50
C ARG A 514 -9.74 20.67 0.00
N ASP A 515 -9.13 19.83 -0.84
CA ASP A 515 -9.46 19.74 -2.27
C ASP A 515 -10.92 19.36 -2.52
N GLY A 516 -11.43 18.43 -1.71
CA GLY A 516 -12.81 17.99 -1.76
C GLY A 516 -13.81 19.07 -1.34
N LEU A 517 -13.38 20.06 -0.55
CA LEU A 517 -14.23 21.16 -0.08
C LEU A 517 -14.67 22.08 -1.22
N GLU A 518 -13.75 22.51 -2.09
CA GLU A 518 -14.09 23.40 -3.22
C GLU A 518 -15.12 22.72 -4.13
N ARG A 519 -14.86 21.45 -4.49
CA ARG A 519 -15.80 20.63 -5.26
C ARG A 519 -17.16 20.47 -4.56
N PHE A 520 -17.15 20.20 -3.25
CA PHE A 520 -18.38 20.01 -2.48
C PHE A 520 -19.22 21.29 -2.45
N LEU A 521 -18.61 22.45 -2.18
CA LEU A 521 -19.33 23.73 -2.20
C LEU A 521 -19.90 24.03 -3.59
N ALA A 522 -19.12 23.78 -4.64
CA ALA A 522 -19.57 23.94 -6.01
C ALA A 522 -20.73 23.00 -6.39
N GLN A 523 -20.73 21.76 -5.90
CA GLN A 523 -21.84 20.82 -6.07
C GLN A 523 -23.12 21.28 -5.36
N GLN A 524 -23.00 21.93 -4.20
CA GLN A 524 -24.16 22.45 -3.46
C GLN A 524 -24.79 23.63 -4.19
N GLU A 525 -23.99 24.51 -4.79
CA GLU A 525 -24.48 25.58 -5.67
C GLU A 525 -25.15 25.02 -6.94
N ALA A 526 -24.57 23.98 -7.54
CA ALA A 526 -25.18 23.30 -8.69
C ALA A 526 -26.56 22.72 -8.35
N ARG A 527 -26.73 22.13 -7.16
CA ARG A 527 -28.03 21.64 -6.66
C ARG A 527 -29.05 22.75 -6.41
N ARG A 528 -28.59 23.99 -6.22
CA ARG A 528 -29.44 25.19 -6.12
C ARG A 528 -29.78 25.79 -7.49
N GLY A 529 -29.44 25.11 -8.58
CA GLY A 529 -29.67 25.56 -9.95
C GLY A 529 -28.55 26.40 -10.54
N ASN A 530 -27.42 26.56 -9.85
CA ASN A 530 -26.25 27.30 -10.37
C ASN A 530 -25.08 26.36 -10.66
N PRO A 531 -25.01 25.74 -11.86
CA PRO A 531 -23.94 24.80 -12.20
C PRO A 531 -22.59 25.47 -12.51
N ARG A 532 -22.52 26.80 -12.62
CA ARG A 532 -21.29 27.52 -13.03
C ARG A 532 -20.10 27.28 -12.08
N PRO A 533 -20.22 27.39 -10.74
CA PRO A 533 -19.10 27.11 -9.85
C PRO A 533 -18.54 25.70 -9.99
N LEU A 534 -19.40 24.72 -10.30
CA LEU A 534 -18.99 23.32 -10.51
C LEU A 534 -18.23 23.16 -11.82
N LEU A 535 -18.72 23.79 -12.89
CA LEU A 535 -18.03 23.85 -14.17
C LEU A 535 -16.65 24.52 -14.03
N ASP A 536 -16.58 25.66 -13.36
CA ASP A 536 -15.34 26.40 -13.14
C ASP A 536 -14.32 25.58 -12.34
N HIS A 537 -14.77 24.88 -11.30
CA HIS A 537 -13.93 23.97 -10.54
C HIS A 537 -13.33 22.89 -11.42
N TYR A 538 -14.15 22.19 -12.22
CA TYR A 538 -13.64 21.11 -13.07
C TYR A 538 -12.80 21.61 -14.24
N LEU A 539 -13.10 22.77 -14.82
CA LEU A 539 -12.25 23.41 -15.83
C LEU A 539 -10.88 23.79 -15.24
N LYS A 540 -10.84 24.35 -14.03
CA LYS A 540 -9.60 24.65 -13.31
C LYS A 540 -8.79 23.38 -13.06
N MET A 541 -9.43 22.30 -12.61
CA MET A 541 -8.77 21.02 -12.37
C MET A 541 -8.27 20.37 -13.67
N TRP A 542 -9.06 20.39 -14.74
CA TRP A 542 -8.65 19.87 -16.04
C TRP A 542 -7.49 20.67 -16.64
N ARG A 543 -7.50 22.01 -16.57
CA ARG A 543 -6.37 22.83 -17.05
C ARG A 543 -5.08 22.57 -16.26
N ALA A 544 -5.21 22.30 -14.96
CA ALA A 544 -4.07 22.00 -14.11
C ALA A 544 -3.55 20.56 -14.30
N TYR A 545 -4.42 19.63 -14.70
CA TYR A 545 -4.15 18.19 -14.88
C TYR A 545 -4.84 17.68 -16.16
N PRO A 546 -4.41 18.14 -17.35
CA PRO A 546 -5.06 17.79 -18.61
C PRO A 546 -5.04 16.27 -18.89
N GLU A 547 -4.10 15.56 -18.28
CA GLU A 547 -3.94 14.11 -18.35
C GLU A 547 -4.98 13.33 -17.53
N GLU A 548 -5.60 13.94 -16.52
CA GLU A 548 -6.63 13.32 -15.68
C GLU A 548 -8.01 13.47 -16.34
N LEU A 549 -8.30 12.59 -17.32
CA LEU A 549 -9.53 12.63 -18.14
C LEU A 549 -10.83 12.59 -17.32
N GLY A 550 -10.77 12.16 -16.05
CA GLY A 550 -11.90 12.25 -15.13
C GLY A 550 -12.45 13.68 -14.98
N TYR A 551 -11.58 14.70 -14.99
CA TYR A 551 -12.02 16.09 -14.92
C TYR A 551 -12.65 16.57 -16.23
N LEU A 552 -12.04 16.24 -17.37
CA LEU A 552 -12.61 16.54 -18.68
C LEU A 552 -14.01 15.91 -18.83
N ARG A 553 -14.15 14.65 -18.44
CA ARG A 553 -15.43 13.95 -18.44
C ARG A 553 -16.48 14.69 -17.62
N SER A 554 -16.13 15.15 -16.40
CA SER A 554 -17.07 15.94 -15.59
C SER A 554 -17.45 17.27 -16.24
N VAL A 555 -16.52 17.96 -16.91
CA VAL A 555 -16.82 19.18 -17.69
C VAL A 555 -17.82 18.88 -18.81
N VAL A 556 -17.57 17.82 -19.58
CA VAL A 556 -18.44 17.36 -20.68
C VAL A 556 -19.83 16.99 -20.17
N GLU A 557 -19.92 16.22 -19.08
CA GLU A 557 -21.20 15.84 -18.45
C GLU A 557 -22.00 17.08 -18.02
N ILE A 558 -21.34 18.10 -17.46
CA ILE A 558 -22.01 19.36 -17.07
C ILE A 558 -22.54 20.11 -18.30
N TYR A 559 -21.76 20.22 -19.37
CA TYR A 559 -22.22 20.85 -20.61
C TYR A 559 -23.41 20.10 -21.23
N ILE A 560 -23.39 18.77 -21.24
CA ILE A 560 -24.50 17.94 -21.70
C ILE A 560 -25.76 18.23 -20.87
N HIS A 561 -25.66 18.25 -19.55
CA HIS A 561 -26.79 18.56 -18.67
C HIS A 561 -27.34 19.99 -18.84
N GLN A 562 -26.52 20.94 -19.31
CA GLN A 562 -26.93 22.30 -19.64
C GLN A 562 -27.49 22.44 -21.07
N GLY A 563 -27.51 21.38 -21.88
CA GLY A 563 -27.88 21.43 -23.29
C GLY A 563 -26.80 22.04 -24.22
N ALA A 564 -25.59 22.26 -23.71
CA ALA A 564 -24.45 22.83 -24.43
C ALA A 564 -23.66 21.74 -25.19
N TYR A 565 -24.34 21.02 -26.09
CA TYR A 565 -23.77 19.86 -26.78
C TYR A 565 -22.59 20.19 -27.70
N LYS A 566 -22.56 21.41 -28.27
CA LYS A 566 -21.49 21.85 -29.18
C LYS A 566 -20.16 22.00 -28.43
N GLU A 567 -20.20 22.56 -27.22
CA GLU A 567 -19.06 22.75 -26.34
C GLU A 567 -18.54 21.40 -25.85
N ALA A 568 -19.44 20.50 -25.44
CA ALA A 568 -19.12 19.13 -25.05
C ALA A 568 -18.39 18.38 -26.18
N LEU A 569 -18.92 18.43 -27.41
CA LEU A 569 -18.31 17.76 -28.56
C LEU A 569 -16.93 18.34 -28.90
N ARG A 570 -16.79 19.68 -28.90
CA ARG A 570 -15.51 20.36 -29.16
C ARG A 570 -14.43 19.90 -28.17
N LEU A 571 -14.77 19.76 -26.90
CA LEU A 571 -13.84 19.31 -25.87
C LEU A 571 -13.42 17.85 -26.06
N LEU A 572 -14.35 16.98 -26.46
CA LEU A 572 -14.03 15.59 -26.76
C LEU A 572 -13.14 15.46 -28.00
N GLN A 573 -13.38 16.25 -29.04
CA GLN A 573 -12.53 16.29 -30.24
C GLN A 573 -11.11 16.76 -29.91
N HIS A 574 -10.98 17.85 -29.13
CA HIS A 574 -9.68 18.36 -28.73
C HIS A 574 -8.86 17.37 -27.87
N ALA A 575 -9.52 16.53 -27.08
CA ALA A 575 -8.83 15.52 -26.28
C ALA A 575 -8.55 14.22 -27.04
N TRP A 576 -9.17 14.03 -28.20
CA TRP A 576 -8.97 12.88 -29.08
C TRP A 576 -7.78 13.10 -30.03
N GLU A 577 -7.63 14.33 -30.51
CA GLU A 577 -6.47 14.82 -31.25
C GLU A 577 -5.22 14.87 -30.36
#